data_AF-A0A2P2KVK0-F1
#
_entry.id   AF-A0A2P2KVK0-F1
#
_cell.length_a   1.000
_cell.length_b   1.000
_cell.length_c   1.000
_cell.angle_alpha   90.00
_cell.angle_beta   90.00
_cell.angle_gamma   90.00
#
_symmetry.space_group_name_H-M   'P 1'
#
loop_
_entity.id
_entity.type
_entity.pdbx_description
1 polymer ?
#
loop_
_entity_poly.entity_id
_entity_poly.type
_entity_poly.pdbx_seq_one_letter_code
_entity_poly.pdbx_strand_id
1 'polypeptide(L)'
;MKDYSGAHAATVGSVLVTNLKNGFRKGDWDRVEIFFHEIPDDVIEKLIAEGIVLKAAGGLIIEHPLILPYVKEVVGTTDSVMGLPKAVTEKLIRDAL
;
A
#
# COMPACT_ATOMS: atom_id res chain seq x y z
N MET A 1 2.16 9.59 11.08
CA MET A 1 2.65 8.37 11.76
C MET A 1 1.98 8.13 13.10
N LYS A 2 1.96 9.10 14.05
CA LYS A 2 1.23 8.91 15.32
C LYS A 2 -0.24 8.51 15.13
N ASP A 3 -0.90 9.07 14.12
CA ASP A 3 -2.29 8.75 13.78
C ASP A 3 -2.54 7.28 13.41
N TYR A 4 -1.48 6.51 13.10
CA TYR A 4 -1.60 5.07 12.83
C TYR A 4 -1.50 4.22 14.11
N SER A 5 -0.93 4.75 15.20
CA SER A 5 -0.75 4.02 16.46
C SER A 5 -2.10 3.59 17.03
N GLY A 6 -2.29 2.28 17.22
CA GLY A 6 -3.56 1.72 17.71
C GLY A 6 -4.75 1.90 16.76
N ALA A 7 -4.51 2.39 15.55
CA ALA A 7 -5.53 2.72 14.56
C ALA A 7 -5.43 1.82 13.31
N HIS A 8 -6.12 2.21 12.24
CA HIS A 8 -6.03 1.55 10.95
C HIS A 8 -5.80 2.58 9.83
N ALA A 9 -5.17 2.12 8.76
CA ALA A 9 -4.98 2.87 7.53
C ALA A 9 -5.58 2.08 6.35
N ALA A 10 -5.96 2.79 5.29
CA ALA A 10 -6.38 2.17 4.05
C ALA A 10 -5.56 2.72 2.88
N THR A 11 -5.20 1.83 1.95
CA THR A 11 -4.60 2.19 0.67
C THR A 11 -5.55 1.79 -0.45
N VAL A 12 -5.63 2.61 -1.50
CA VAL A 12 -6.42 2.33 -2.69
C VAL A 12 -5.51 2.47 -3.89
N GLY A 13 -5.31 1.35 -4.60
CA GLY A 13 -4.53 1.29 -5.83
C GLY A 13 -5.45 1.12 -7.02
N SER A 14 -5.22 1.88 -8.10
CA SER A 14 -5.97 1.72 -9.34
C SER A 14 -5.05 1.46 -10.51
N VAL A 15 -5.52 0.65 -11.45
CA VAL A 15 -4.78 0.27 -12.65
C VAL A 15 -5.67 0.52 -13.87
N LEU A 16 -5.09 1.08 -14.92
CA LEU A 16 -5.74 1.32 -16.19
C LEU A 16 -4.91 0.68 -17.29
N VAL A 17 -5.51 -0.25 -18.02
CA VAL A 17 -4.90 -0.89 -19.19
C VAL A 17 -5.49 -0.29 -20.46
N THR A 18 -4.62 0.07 -21.40
CA THR A 18 -4.98 0.55 -22.74
C THR A 18 -4.26 -0.27 -23.79
N ASN A 19 -5.00 -0.94 -24.68
CA ASN A 19 -4.44 -1.61 -25.85
C ASN A 19 -4.47 -0.63 -27.05
N LEU A 20 -3.28 -0.23 -27.50
CA LEU A 20 -3.11 0.76 -28.55
C LEU A 20 -3.48 0.25 -29.95
N LYS A 21 -3.59 -1.08 -30.15
CA LYS A 21 -3.90 -1.67 -31.47
C LYS A 21 -5.40 -1.60 -31.79
N ASN A 22 -6.24 -1.87 -30.79
CA ASN A 22 -7.69 -1.95 -30.95
C ASN A 22 -8.45 -0.84 -30.20
N GLY A 23 -7.75 0.00 -29.45
CA GLY A 23 -8.35 1.09 -28.67
C GLY A 23 -9.04 0.65 -27.38
N PHE A 24 -8.93 -0.62 -26.98
CA PHE A 24 -9.50 -1.10 -25.71
C PHE A 24 -8.89 -0.32 -24.53
N ARG A 25 -9.74 0.12 -23.60
CA ARG A 25 -9.33 0.84 -22.39
C ARG A 25 -10.23 0.46 -21.23
N LYS A 26 -9.66 -0.11 -20.17
CA LYS A 26 -10.40 -0.52 -18.97
C LYS A 26 -9.56 -0.31 -17.72
N GLY A 27 -10.18 0.27 -16.70
CA GLY A 27 -9.57 0.47 -15.39
C GLY A 27 -10.35 -0.24 -14.31
N ASP A 28 -9.66 -0.61 -13.24
CA ASP A 28 -10.19 -1.27 -12.06
C ASP A 28 -9.30 -0.92 -10.86
N TRP A 29 -9.73 -1.24 -9.64
CA TRP A 29 -9.02 -0.83 -8.41
C TRP A 29 -9.04 -1.94 -7.35
N ASP A 30 -8.14 -1.81 -6.38
CA ASP A 30 -8.09 -2.64 -5.19
C ASP A 30 -7.92 -1.77 -3.94
N ARG A 31 -8.43 -2.24 -2.80
CA ARG A 31 -8.29 -1.56 -1.50
C ARG A 31 -7.76 -2.53 -0.48
N VAL A 32 -6.79 -2.05 0.28
CA VAL A 32 -6.18 -2.78 1.39
C VAL A 32 -6.36 -1.99 2.66
N GLU A 33 -6.72 -2.67 3.75
CA GLU A 33 -6.77 -2.10 5.09
C GLU A 33 -5.66 -2.69 5.95
N ILE A 34 -4.98 -1.84 6.71
CA ILE A 34 -3.86 -2.20 7.56
C ILE A 34 -4.19 -1.75 8.97
N PHE A 35 -4.19 -2.69 9.91
CA PHE A 35 -4.45 -2.44 11.32
C PHE A 35 -3.14 -2.48 12.07
N PHE A 36 -2.96 -1.54 13.00
CA PHE A 36 -1.72 -1.42 13.78
C PHE A 36 -1.97 -1.68 15.27
N HIS A 37 -0.96 -2.21 15.93
CA HIS A 37 -0.80 -2.10 17.37
C HIS A 37 -0.39 -0.66 17.75
N GLU A 38 -0.28 -0.39 19.05
CA GLU A 38 0.35 0.86 19.50
C GLU A 38 1.82 0.89 19.04
N ILE A 39 2.22 1.96 18.38
CA ILE A 39 3.56 2.21 17.88
C ILE A 39 4.24 3.18 18.86
N PRO A 40 5.31 2.75 19.56
CA PRO A 40 6.04 3.61 20.48
C PRO A 40 6.59 4.88 19.82
N ASP A 41 6.60 5.99 20.58
CA ASP A 41 7.12 7.28 20.09
C ASP A 41 8.60 7.16 19.66
N ASP A 42 9.42 6.37 20.34
CA ASP A 42 10.84 6.20 19.99
C ASP A 42 11.03 5.53 18.62
N VAL A 43 10.10 4.64 18.22
CA VAL A 43 10.10 4.02 16.90
C VAL A 43 9.80 5.06 15.82
N ILE A 44 8.83 5.95 16.07
CA ILE A 44 8.47 7.04 15.16
C ILE A 44 9.64 8.00 14.99
N GLU A 45 10.28 8.42 16.08
CA GLU A 45 11.44 9.32 16.02
C GLU A 45 12.61 8.70 15.26
N LYS A 46 12.90 7.40 15.47
CA LYS A 46 13.93 6.68 14.70
C LYS A 46 13.65 6.68 13.21
N LEU A 47 12.41 6.44 12.81
CA LEU A 47 11.99 6.43 11.41
C LEU A 47 12.10 7.81 10.76
N ILE A 48 11.73 8.87 11.47
CA ILE A 48 11.89 10.25 11.00
C ILE A 48 13.39 10.59 10.85
N ALA A 49 14.21 10.22 11.83
CA ALA A 49 15.65 10.46 11.81
C ALA A 49 16.35 9.70 10.67
N GLU A 50 15.93 8.47 10.38
CA GLU A 50 16.39 7.69 9.22
C GLU A 50 15.98 8.34 7.89
N GLY A 51 14.83 9.04 7.87
CA GLY A 51 14.38 9.86 6.75
C GLY A 51 13.78 9.09 5.57
N ILE A 52 13.83 7.75 5.57
CA ILE A 52 13.26 6.93 4.49
C ILE A 52 11.75 7.11 4.37
N VAL A 53 11.05 7.25 5.49
CA VAL A 53 9.59 7.47 5.53
C VAL A 53 9.18 8.80 4.91
N LEU A 54 10.07 9.79 4.81
CA LEU A 54 9.80 11.08 4.16
C LEU A 54 9.63 10.94 2.64
N LYS A 55 9.99 9.78 2.08
CA LYS A 55 9.82 9.43 0.66
C LYS A 55 8.64 8.50 0.40
N ALA A 56 7.91 8.12 1.45
CA ALA A 56 6.77 7.22 1.37
C ALA A 56 5.45 8.00 1.52
N ALA A 57 4.44 7.62 0.74
CA ALA A 57 3.10 8.18 0.89
C ALA A 57 2.56 7.90 2.30
N GLY A 58 1.99 8.92 2.95
CA GLY A 58 1.52 8.82 4.35
C GLY A 58 2.65 8.69 5.39
N GLY A 59 3.91 8.69 4.99
CA GLY A 59 5.04 8.51 5.91
C GLY A 59 5.11 7.10 6.51
N LEU A 60 4.67 6.08 5.78
CA LEU A 60 4.53 4.71 6.27
C LEU A 60 5.11 3.71 5.27
N ILE A 61 5.89 2.74 5.78
CA ILE A 61 6.42 1.60 5.02
C ILE A 61 6.14 0.36 5.86
N ILE A 62 5.17 -0.47 5.47
CA ILE A 62 4.70 -1.59 6.31
C ILE A 62 5.71 -2.74 6.38
N GLU A 63 6.61 -2.82 5.40
CA GLU A 63 7.70 -3.80 5.32
C GLU A 63 8.93 -3.36 6.12
N HIS A 64 8.94 -2.13 6.65
CA HIS A 64 10.09 -1.63 7.38
C HIS A 64 10.29 -2.41 8.68
N PRO A 65 11.51 -2.86 9.03
CA PRO A 65 11.74 -3.69 10.23
C PRO A 65 11.25 -3.07 11.55
N LEU A 66 11.26 -1.74 11.64
CA LEU A 66 10.75 -1.01 12.81
C LEU A 66 9.22 -0.88 12.85
N ILE A 67 8.51 -1.07 11.73
CA ILE A 67 7.04 -0.99 11.65
C ILE A 67 6.40 -2.36 11.62
N LEU A 68 7.03 -3.33 10.94
CA LEU A 68 6.51 -4.68 10.75
C LEU A 68 6.03 -5.35 12.05
N PRO A 69 6.71 -5.23 13.22
CA PRO A 69 6.24 -5.81 14.48
C PRO A 69 4.92 -5.22 15.00
N TYR A 70 4.56 -4.03 14.53
CA TYR A 70 3.36 -3.30 14.95
C TYR A 70 2.22 -3.42 13.93
N VAL A 71 2.43 -4.10 12.80
CA VAL A 71 1.34 -4.46 11.88
C VAL A 71 0.57 -5.61 12.50
N LYS A 72 -0.67 -5.35 12.91
CA LYS A 72 -1.57 -6.34 13.51
C LYS A 72 -2.18 -7.24 12.45
N GLU A 73 -2.70 -6.63 11.39
CA GLU A 73 -3.41 -7.34 10.33
C GLU A 73 -3.38 -6.53 9.03
N VAL A 74 -3.29 -7.23 7.90
CA VAL A 74 -3.47 -6.66 6.56
C VAL A 74 -4.64 -7.38 5.90
N VAL A 75 -5.73 -6.66 5.67
CA VAL A 75 -6.92 -7.15 4.95
C VAL A 75 -6.79 -6.72 3.50
N GLY A 76 -6.34 -7.64 2.65
CA GLY A 76 -6.02 -7.41 1.23
C GLY A 76 -4.68 -8.08 0.87
N THR A 77 -3.99 -7.58 -0.16
CA THR A 77 -2.70 -8.14 -0.58
C THR A 77 -1.56 -7.12 -0.47
N THR A 78 -0.37 -7.58 -0.12
CA THR A 78 0.80 -6.71 0.09
C THR A 78 1.22 -5.99 -1.20
N ASP A 79 1.12 -6.62 -2.36
CA ASP A 79 1.44 -6.00 -3.64
C ASP A 79 0.56 -4.78 -3.95
N SER A 80 -0.71 -4.82 -3.52
CA SER A 80 -1.61 -3.67 -3.62
C SER A 80 -1.19 -2.52 -2.70
N VAL A 81 -0.69 -2.81 -1.48
CA VAL A 81 -0.11 -1.79 -0.59
C VAL A 81 1.14 -1.16 -1.22
N MET A 82 1.97 -1.98 -1.87
CA MET A 82 3.19 -1.55 -2.55
C MET A 82 2.92 -0.76 -3.85
N GLY A 83 1.65 -0.61 -4.25
CA GLY A 83 1.22 0.29 -5.32
C GLY A 83 0.90 -0.39 -6.66
N LEU A 84 0.95 -1.71 -6.77
CA LEU A 84 0.51 -2.41 -7.98
C LEU A 84 -0.33 -3.66 -7.62
N PRO A 85 -1.67 -3.59 -7.69
CA PRO A 85 -2.54 -4.73 -7.44
C PRO A 85 -2.40 -5.74 -8.59
N LYS A 86 -1.58 -6.78 -8.42
CA LYS A 86 -1.19 -7.70 -9.50
C LYS A 86 -2.35 -8.52 -10.01
N ALA A 87 -3.24 -8.98 -9.14
CA ALA A 87 -4.43 -9.73 -9.56
C ALA A 87 -5.35 -8.88 -10.46
N VAL A 88 -5.59 -7.62 -10.06
CA VAL A 88 -6.35 -6.65 -10.86
C VAL A 88 -5.63 -6.35 -12.18
N THR A 89 -4.31 -6.14 -12.12
CA THR A 89 -3.47 -5.87 -13.30
C THR A 89 -3.51 -7.03 -14.29
N GLU A 90 -3.35 -8.27 -13.81
CA GLU A 90 -3.36 -9.47 -14.64
C GLU A 90 -4.73 -9.65 -15.32
N LYS A 91 -5.82 -9.52 -14.58
CA LYS A 91 -7.18 -9.55 -15.12
C LYS A 91 -7.36 -8.50 -16.23
N LEU A 92 -6.97 -7.26 -15.98
CA LEU A 92 -7.10 -6.17 -16.97
C LEU A 92 -6.25 -6.41 -18.22
N ILE A 93 -5.05 -6.98 -18.07
CA ILE A 93 -4.21 -7.35 -19.21
C ILE A 93 -4.89 -8.45 -20.02
N ARG A 94 -5.41 -9.51 -19.37
CA ARG A 94 -6.11 -10.60 -20.05
C ARG A 94 -7.35 -10.11 -20.80
N ASP A 95 -8.12 -9.20 -20.22
CA ASP A 95 -9.29 -8.58 -20.85
C ASP A 95 -8.92 -7.71 -22.08
N ALA A 96 -7.66 -7.25 -22.17
CA ALA A 96 -7.20 -6.36 -23.23
C ALA A 96 -6.55 -7.07 -24.42
N LEU A 97 -6.22 -8.37 -24.30
CA LEU A 97 -5.61 -9.20 -25.35
C LEU A 97 -6.65 -9.62 -26.39
#